data_AF-A0A9E4CR24-F1
#
_entry.id   AF-A0A9E4CR24-F1
#
_cell.length_a   1.000
_cell.length_b   1.000
_cell.length_c   1.000
_cell.angle_alpha   90.00
_cell.angle_beta   90.00
_cell.angle_gamma   90.00
#
_symmetry.space_group_name_H-M   'P 1'
#
loop_
_entity.id
_entity.type
_entity.pdbx_description
1 polymer ?
#
loop_
_entity_poly.entity_id
_entity_poly.type
_entity_poly.pdbx_seq_one_letter_code
_entity_poly.pdbx_strand_id
1 'polypeptide(L)'
;MARTRRHPALIARLALAALVACIVLLCAVAPAASAAQAGAATTTTQQQAAAPGSGAGAAAGQGAGQGAGGTGGSGIDINIDTGDGGEASTAIQILVVMTVLALAPSILIMMTGFTRILIVMGFVRNAIGTPTMPPNQVLIGLSLFLTLFVMFPTFSAVNKTAIQPYQDKQITQQVAIDRAQVPLREFMFKQVDDEDLALFVRLADEKRPETRADVPTYVLIPAFLISELKTAFQIGFLIFVPFLIIDMVVASTLMSMGMIMLPPVMISLPFKILLFVLVDGWGLTIQSLVVSFGGGG
;
A
#
# COMPACT_ATOMS: atom_id res chain seq x y z
N MET A 1 7.11 -27.14 -35.82
CA MET A 1 6.44 -25.97 -35.19
C MET A 1 6.42 -26.18 -33.68
N ALA A 2 7.43 -25.70 -32.96
CA ALA A 2 7.46 -25.79 -31.50
C ALA A 2 8.34 -24.66 -30.92
N ARG A 3 7.72 -23.55 -30.53
CA ARG A 3 8.31 -22.55 -29.65
C ARG A 3 7.19 -21.65 -29.10
N THR A 4 7.41 -21.11 -27.91
CA THR A 4 6.65 -20.06 -27.19
C THR A 4 5.45 -20.44 -26.30
N ARG A 5 5.69 -21.20 -25.21
CA ARG A 5 4.82 -21.20 -24.01
C ARG A 5 5.61 -21.20 -22.68
N ARG A 6 6.56 -20.28 -22.51
CA ARG A 6 7.32 -20.14 -21.23
C ARG A 6 7.33 -18.74 -20.61
N HIS A 7 6.71 -17.73 -21.25
CA HIS A 7 6.82 -16.34 -20.78
C HIS A 7 5.96 -15.91 -19.57
N PRO A 8 4.76 -16.46 -19.27
CA PRO A 8 3.98 -15.93 -18.15
C PRO A 8 4.59 -16.30 -16.77
N ALA A 9 5.26 -17.44 -16.69
CA ALA A 9 5.90 -17.90 -15.44
C ALA A 9 7.17 -17.12 -15.07
N LEU A 10 7.91 -16.60 -16.07
CA LEU A 10 9.12 -15.81 -15.82
C LEU A 10 8.80 -14.39 -15.32
N ILE A 11 7.74 -13.78 -15.87
CA ILE A 11 7.29 -12.44 -15.44
C ILE A 11 6.73 -12.51 -14.01
N ALA A 12 5.97 -13.56 -13.68
CA ALA A 12 5.49 -13.78 -12.31
C ALA A 12 6.64 -14.01 -11.31
N ARG A 13 7.69 -14.75 -11.72
CA ARG A 13 8.89 -14.99 -10.89
C ARG A 13 9.74 -13.74 -10.71
N LEU A 14 9.88 -12.91 -11.73
CA LEU A 14 10.57 -11.62 -11.64
C LEU A 14 9.79 -10.60 -10.79
N ALA A 15 8.46 -10.57 -10.91
CA ALA A 15 7.61 -9.75 -10.05
C ALA A 15 7.70 -10.17 -8.58
N LEU A 16 7.68 -11.49 -8.31
CA LEU A 16 7.84 -12.04 -6.96
C LEU A 16 9.27 -11.83 -6.42
N ALA A 17 10.29 -11.94 -7.27
CA ALA A 17 11.68 -11.61 -6.92
C ALA A 17 11.85 -10.15 -6.54
N ALA A 18 11.23 -9.24 -7.28
CA ALA A 18 11.27 -7.81 -7.01
C ALA A 18 10.45 -7.41 -5.77
N LEU A 19 9.36 -8.13 -5.49
CA LEU A 19 8.54 -7.98 -4.29
C LEU A 19 9.32 -8.40 -3.04
N VAL A 20 10.03 -9.54 -3.10
CA VAL A 20 10.92 -9.99 -2.03
C VAL A 20 12.13 -9.06 -1.89
N ALA A 21 12.72 -8.60 -3.00
CA ALA A 21 13.79 -7.61 -2.98
C ALA A 21 13.33 -6.28 -2.39
N CYS A 22 12.09 -5.84 -2.65
CA CYS A 22 11.52 -4.61 -2.09
C CYS A 22 11.24 -4.74 -0.60
N ILE A 23 10.78 -5.91 -0.11
CA ILE A 23 10.65 -6.21 1.32
C ILE A 23 12.04 -6.20 1.99
N VAL A 24 13.05 -6.81 1.38
CA VAL A 24 14.42 -6.82 1.89
C VAL A 24 15.04 -5.42 1.86
N LEU A 25 14.76 -4.60 0.83
CA LEU A 25 15.21 -3.21 0.75
C LEU A 25 14.50 -2.33 1.80
N LEU A 26 13.20 -2.51 2.02
CA LEU A 26 12.45 -1.79 3.05
C LEU A 26 12.95 -2.13 4.46
N CYS A 27 13.33 -3.40 4.71
CA CYS A 27 13.90 -3.81 5.99
C CYS A 27 15.36 -3.36 6.19
N ALA A 28 16.14 -3.18 5.12
CA ALA A 28 17.54 -2.74 5.21
C ALA A 28 17.72 -1.22 5.26
N VAL A 29 16.76 -0.42 4.76
CA VAL A 29 16.82 1.06 4.70
C VAL A 29 16.10 1.72 5.89
N ALA A 30 16.10 1.06 7.06
CA ALA A 30 15.45 1.56 8.25
C ALA A 30 16.13 2.76 8.97
N PRO A 31 17.36 3.23 8.65
CA PRO A 31 17.87 4.45 9.28
C PRO A 31 18.23 5.59 8.30
N ALA A 32 17.49 5.82 7.20
CA ALA A 32 17.79 6.98 6.32
C ALA A 32 16.60 7.72 5.68
N ALA A 33 15.34 7.31 5.93
CA ALA A 33 14.18 7.91 5.26
C ALA A 33 13.54 9.11 5.99
N SER A 34 14.13 9.61 7.09
CA SER A 34 13.56 10.71 7.88
C SER A 34 14.02 12.13 7.48
N ALA A 35 14.63 12.32 6.30
CA ALA A 35 15.19 13.63 5.92
C ALA A 35 14.75 14.21 4.56
N ALA A 36 13.95 13.51 3.74
CA ALA A 36 13.72 13.94 2.35
C ALA A 36 12.29 14.43 2.00
N GLN A 37 11.36 14.47 2.95
CA GLN A 37 10.01 15.04 2.73
C GLN A 37 9.63 16.03 3.83
N ALA A 38 10.49 17.03 4.04
CA ALA A 38 10.17 18.25 4.76
C ALA A 38 10.60 19.42 3.88
N GLY A 39 9.73 19.86 2.96
CA GLY A 39 10.05 20.99 2.08
C GLY A 39 9.18 21.15 0.85
N ALA A 40 7.85 21.13 0.98
CA ALA A 40 6.96 21.61 -0.08
C ALA A 40 5.56 21.97 0.44
N ALA A 41 5.48 22.82 1.47
CA ALA A 41 4.29 23.61 1.77
C ALA A 41 4.64 24.62 2.85
N THR A 42 4.91 25.88 2.45
CA THR A 42 4.63 27.15 3.16
C THR A 42 5.50 28.24 2.55
N THR A 43 4.98 28.96 1.55
CA THR A 43 5.37 30.37 1.33
C THR A 43 4.16 31.14 0.79
N THR A 44 3.37 31.65 1.72
CA THR A 44 2.63 32.92 1.58
C THR A 44 2.96 33.60 2.91
N THR A 45 3.76 34.66 2.98
CA THR A 45 3.38 36.03 2.64
C THR A 45 4.61 36.92 2.79
N GLN A 46 4.90 37.74 1.78
CA GLN A 46 5.56 39.06 1.77
C GLN A 46 6.02 39.31 0.31
N GLN A 47 5.91 40.45 -0.38
CA GLN A 47 5.05 41.63 -0.37
C GLN A 47 5.55 42.50 -1.56
N GLN A 48 4.62 43.12 -2.31
CA GLN A 48 4.77 44.37 -3.10
C GLN A 48 5.29 44.39 -4.56
N ALA A 49 4.34 44.79 -5.43
CA ALA A 49 4.37 45.65 -6.63
C ALA A 49 5.67 46.22 -7.23
N ALA A 50 5.83 46.08 -8.57
CA ALA A 50 5.95 47.13 -9.59
C ALA A 50 6.49 46.55 -10.93
N ALA A 51 5.95 47.01 -12.07
CA ALA A 51 6.48 46.77 -13.42
C ALA A 51 7.30 48.00 -13.90
N PRO A 52 7.84 48.06 -15.14
CA PRO A 52 8.65 47.09 -15.92
C PRO A 52 9.99 47.73 -16.42
N GLY A 53 10.91 46.96 -17.02
CA GLY A 53 12.00 47.58 -17.80
C GLY A 53 13.20 46.71 -18.19
N SER A 54 13.31 46.47 -19.51
CA SER A 54 14.52 46.51 -20.37
C SER A 54 15.77 45.67 -20.08
N GLY A 55 16.10 44.83 -21.08
CA GLY A 55 17.46 44.53 -21.56
C GLY A 55 18.31 43.63 -20.66
N ALA A 56 19.37 42.96 -21.12
CA ALA A 56 19.98 42.73 -22.42
C ALA A 56 21.16 41.78 -22.13
N GLY A 57 21.59 41.00 -23.13
CA GLY A 57 22.97 40.47 -23.23
C GLY A 57 23.24 39.19 -22.44
N ALA A 58 23.56 38.08 -23.11
CA ALA A 58 24.90 37.73 -23.64
C ALA A 58 25.59 36.78 -22.63
N ALA A 59 25.64 35.47 -22.89
CA ALA A 59 26.51 34.77 -23.84
C ALA A 59 27.97 34.63 -23.37
N ALA A 60 28.44 33.38 -23.50
CA ALA A 60 29.81 32.89 -23.66
C ALA A 60 30.68 32.62 -22.42
N GLY A 61 31.27 31.43 -22.43
CA GLY A 61 32.33 31.00 -21.52
C GLY A 61 32.62 29.49 -21.60
N GLN A 62 33.17 29.03 -22.73
CA GLN A 62 33.81 27.71 -22.89
C GLN A 62 35.07 27.59 -22.02
N GLY A 63 35.45 26.36 -21.63
CA GLY A 63 36.82 26.05 -21.24
C GLY A 63 36.97 24.73 -20.48
N ALA A 64 37.60 23.76 -21.13
CA ALA A 64 37.82 22.37 -20.70
C ALA A 64 38.93 22.19 -19.63
N GLY A 65 38.92 21.03 -18.94
CA GLY A 65 40.16 20.40 -18.47
C GLY A 65 40.13 19.66 -17.11
N GLN A 66 40.25 18.32 -17.20
CA GLN A 66 40.94 17.39 -16.28
C GLN A 66 40.35 17.02 -14.90
N GLY A 67 39.67 15.86 -14.88
CA GLY A 67 40.12 14.59 -14.28
C GLY A 67 40.62 14.54 -12.83
N ALA A 68 39.95 13.72 -12.01
CA ALA A 68 40.56 12.75 -11.09
C ALA A 68 39.48 11.95 -10.33
N GLY A 69 39.77 10.67 -10.08
CA GLY A 69 39.39 10.00 -8.84
C GLY A 69 38.18 9.09 -8.91
N GLY A 70 38.45 7.79 -9.14
CA GLY A 70 37.46 6.74 -9.00
C GLY A 70 36.88 6.64 -7.60
N THR A 71 35.64 6.19 -7.53
CA THR A 71 35.06 5.62 -6.32
C THR A 71 34.34 4.35 -6.74
N GLY A 72 34.81 3.21 -6.22
CA GLY A 72 34.21 1.91 -6.44
C GLY A 72 32.79 1.91 -5.90
N GLY A 73 31.82 2.01 -6.80
CA GLY A 73 30.45 1.61 -6.53
C GLY A 73 30.35 0.11 -6.74
N SER A 74 30.05 -0.63 -5.68
CA SER A 74 29.60 -2.01 -5.79
C SER A 74 28.23 -1.99 -6.48
N GLY A 75 28.26 -2.00 -7.81
CA GLY A 75 27.09 -2.12 -8.65
C GLY A 75 26.59 -3.56 -8.63
N ILE A 76 25.28 -3.73 -8.67
CA ILE A 76 24.63 -5.03 -8.82
C ILE A 76 24.88 -5.47 -10.27
N ASP A 77 25.85 -6.36 -10.49
CA ASP A 77 26.12 -6.97 -11.79
C ASP A 77 25.06 -8.05 -12.10
N ILE A 78 24.00 -7.66 -12.80
CA ILE A 78 23.01 -8.60 -13.36
C ILE A 78 23.49 -9.00 -14.76
N ASN A 79 24.40 -9.98 -14.84
CA ASN A 79 24.87 -10.52 -16.10
C ASN A 79 23.88 -11.57 -16.63
N ILE A 80 23.14 -11.23 -17.70
CA ILE A 80 22.34 -12.16 -18.48
C ILE A 80 22.91 -12.16 -19.90
N ASP A 81 23.70 -13.17 -20.21
CA ASP A 81 24.29 -13.40 -21.53
C ASP A 81 23.19 -13.53 -22.60
N THR A 82 23.04 -12.50 -23.41
CA THR A 82 22.17 -12.53 -24.59
C THR A 82 23.01 -12.03 -25.76
N GLY A 83 23.38 -12.95 -26.64
CA GLY A 83 24.23 -12.69 -27.80
C GLY A 83 23.72 -11.51 -28.65
N ASP A 84 24.65 -10.60 -28.92
CA ASP A 84 24.65 -9.58 -29.98
C ASP A 84 23.44 -8.62 -30.02
N GLY A 85 23.45 -7.64 -29.11
CA GLY A 85 22.50 -6.51 -29.03
C GLY A 85 22.68 -5.63 -27.77
N GLY A 86 23.92 -5.44 -27.31
CA GLY A 86 24.30 -5.15 -25.92
C GLY A 86 23.87 -3.81 -25.29
N GLU A 87 23.50 -2.79 -26.06
CA GLU A 87 23.14 -1.48 -25.49
C GLU A 87 21.62 -1.28 -25.36
N ALA A 88 20.83 -1.76 -26.33
CA ALA A 88 19.38 -1.69 -26.29
C ALA A 88 18.79 -2.65 -25.24
N SER A 89 19.39 -3.83 -25.06
CA SER A 89 18.98 -4.81 -24.05
C SER A 89 19.18 -4.30 -22.62
N THR A 90 20.31 -3.66 -22.34
CA THR A 90 20.61 -3.06 -21.02
C THR A 90 19.67 -1.90 -20.70
N ALA A 91 19.42 -1.01 -21.67
CA ALA A 91 18.48 0.11 -21.49
C ALA A 91 17.03 -0.38 -21.22
N ILE A 92 16.57 -1.39 -21.97
CA ILE A 92 15.25 -2.01 -21.76
C ILE A 92 15.19 -2.73 -20.40
N GLN A 93 16.26 -3.39 -19.97
CA GLN A 93 16.31 -4.07 -18.67
C GLN A 93 16.23 -3.07 -17.51
N ILE A 94 16.96 -1.95 -17.58
CA ILE A 94 16.87 -0.87 -16.58
C ILE A 94 15.45 -0.31 -16.54
N LEU A 95 14.82 -0.10 -17.70
CA LEU A 95 13.44 0.37 -17.78
C LEU A 95 12.47 -0.61 -17.09
N VAL A 96 12.61 -1.92 -17.33
CA VAL A 96 11.79 -2.94 -16.67
C VAL A 96 12.00 -2.95 -15.16
N VAL A 97 13.25 -2.89 -14.69
CA VAL A 97 13.56 -2.87 -13.26
C VAL A 97 12.98 -1.62 -12.59
N MET A 98 13.12 -0.44 -13.21
CA MET A 98 12.54 0.81 -12.71
C MET A 98 11.01 0.75 -12.66
N THR A 99 10.38 0.17 -13.68
CA THR A 99 8.93 0.00 -13.73
C THR A 99 8.45 -0.90 -12.60
N VAL A 100 9.14 -2.03 -12.36
CA VAL A 100 8.78 -2.95 -11.28
C VAL A 100 9.04 -2.31 -9.91
N LEU A 101 10.12 -1.56 -9.73
CA LEU A 101 10.39 -0.81 -8.49
C LEU A 101 9.32 0.24 -8.18
N ALA A 102 8.81 0.94 -9.20
CA ALA A 102 7.73 1.92 -9.03
C ALA A 102 6.39 1.27 -8.62
N LEU A 103 6.12 0.05 -9.11
CA LEU A 103 4.90 -0.71 -8.79
C LEU A 103 5.01 -1.53 -7.50
N ALA A 104 6.22 -1.87 -7.06
CA ALA A 104 6.44 -2.70 -5.87
C ALA A 104 5.71 -2.20 -4.61
N PRO A 105 5.75 -0.91 -4.21
CA PRO A 105 5.12 -0.46 -2.97
C PRO A 105 3.60 -0.60 -3.01
N SER A 106 2.95 -0.35 -4.16
CA SER A 106 1.50 -0.49 -4.28
C SER A 106 1.06 -1.95 -4.22
N ILE A 107 1.81 -2.85 -4.87
CA ILE A 107 1.54 -4.28 -4.83
C ILE A 107 1.71 -4.81 -3.40
N LEU A 108 2.78 -4.42 -2.71
CA LEU A 108 3.00 -4.79 -1.30
C LEU A 108 1.83 -4.38 -0.41
N ILE A 109 1.36 -3.16 -0.57
CA ILE A 109 0.20 -2.67 0.17
C ILE A 109 -1.04 -3.55 -0.10
N MET A 110 -1.30 -3.91 -1.35
CA MET A 110 -2.48 -4.71 -1.73
C MET A 110 -2.46 -6.17 -1.26
N MET A 111 -1.29 -6.76 -1.03
CA MET A 111 -1.18 -8.15 -0.52
C MET A 111 -1.15 -8.22 1.01
N THR A 112 -1.44 -7.11 1.69
CA THR A 112 -1.45 -7.00 3.15
C THR A 112 -2.80 -6.47 3.64
N GLY A 113 -2.99 -6.44 4.96
CA GLY A 113 -4.20 -5.88 5.59
C GLY A 113 -4.35 -4.35 5.49
N PHE A 114 -3.42 -3.64 4.82
CA PHE A 114 -3.47 -2.18 4.72
C PHE A 114 -4.78 -1.68 4.10
N THR A 115 -5.27 -2.35 3.06
CA THR A 115 -6.49 -1.93 2.34
C THR A 115 -7.70 -1.87 3.27
N ARG A 116 -7.92 -2.90 4.11
CA ARG A 116 -9.03 -2.93 5.07
C ARG A 116 -8.90 -1.82 6.11
N ILE A 117 -7.71 -1.65 6.67
CA ILE A 117 -7.45 -0.62 7.68
C ILE A 117 -7.72 0.78 7.10
N LEU A 118 -7.16 1.09 5.92
CA LEU A 118 -7.32 2.42 5.31
C LEU A 118 -8.79 2.76 5.02
N ILE A 119 -9.56 1.79 4.52
CA ILE A 119 -10.98 2.01 4.19
C ILE A 119 -11.80 2.24 5.46
N VAL A 120 -11.63 1.43 6.50
CA VAL A 120 -12.35 1.61 7.77
C VAL A 120 -12.01 2.95 8.41
N MET A 121 -10.73 3.34 8.40
CA MET A 121 -10.29 4.66 8.87
C MET A 121 -10.92 5.81 8.05
N GLY A 122 -11.09 5.61 6.75
CA GLY A 122 -11.83 6.53 5.88
C GLY A 122 -13.31 6.64 6.24
N PHE A 123 -13.96 5.52 6.58
CA PHE A 123 -15.34 5.51 7.08
C PHE A 123 -15.48 6.27 8.38
N VAL A 124 -14.57 6.10 9.34
CA VAL A 124 -14.57 6.85 10.61
C VAL A 124 -14.51 8.36 10.35
N ARG A 125 -13.59 8.82 9.50
CA ARG A 125 -13.47 10.24 9.13
C ARG A 125 -14.79 10.78 8.56
N ASN A 126 -15.40 10.06 7.62
CA ASN A 126 -16.65 10.48 7.00
C ASN A 126 -17.82 10.44 7.99
N ALA A 127 -17.85 9.47 8.90
CA ALA A 127 -18.92 9.29 9.87
C ALA A 127 -18.98 10.45 10.89
N ILE A 128 -17.82 10.95 11.33
CA ILE A 128 -17.71 12.10 12.25
C ILE A 128 -18.18 13.41 11.59
N GLY A 129 -18.21 13.48 10.26
CA GLY A 129 -18.78 14.60 9.49
C GLY A 129 -17.80 15.74 9.19
N THR A 130 -16.50 15.58 9.50
CA THR A 130 -15.47 16.58 9.18
C THR A 130 -14.68 16.16 7.95
N PRO A 131 -14.87 16.80 6.78
CA PRO A 131 -14.19 16.40 5.56
C PRO A 131 -12.68 16.68 5.58
N THR A 132 -12.17 17.53 6.47
CA THR A 132 -10.75 17.96 6.46
C THR A 132 -9.92 17.40 7.62
N MET A 133 -10.55 16.85 8.65
CA MET A 133 -9.86 16.32 9.83
C MET A 133 -10.34 14.91 10.16
N PRO A 134 -9.44 13.92 10.34
CA PRO A 134 -7.98 14.00 10.19
C PRO A 134 -7.50 14.08 8.73
N PRO A 135 -6.30 14.65 8.47
CA PRO A 135 -5.71 14.68 7.13
C PRO A 135 -5.50 13.28 6.55
N ASN A 136 -5.66 13.12 5.24
CA ASN A 136 -5.46 11.83 4.56
C ASN A 136 -4.08 11.23 4.82
N GLN A 137 -3.05 12.08 4.92
CA GLN A 137 -1.68 11.67 5.25
C GLN A 137 -1.57 10.99 6.62
N VAL A 138 -2.31 11.49 7.62
CA VAL A 138 -2.32 10.91 8.98
C VAL A 138 -3.01 9.55 8.96
N LEU A 139 -4.11 9.42 8.22
CA LEU A 139 -4.81 8.13 8.08
C LEU A 139 -3.95 7.09 7.38
N ILE A 140 -3.25 7.47 6.32
CA ILE A 140 -2.31 6.59 5.61
C ILE A 140 -1.16 6.17 6.54
N GLY A 141 -0.58 7.12 7.29
CA GLY A 141 0.49 6.84 8.25
C GLY A 141 0.05 5.86 9.35
N LEU A 142 -1.12 6.11 9.96
CA LEU A 142 -1.69 5.22 10.97
C LEU A 142 -1.97 3.83 10.39
N SER A 143 -2.52 3.78 9.18
CA SER A 143 -2.81 2.51 8.49
C SER A 143 -1.54 1.70 8.25
N LEU A 144 -0.44 2.37 7.88
CA LEU A 144 0.85 1.72 7.67
C LEU A 144 1.42 1.16 8.97
N PHE A 145 1.41 1.92 10.07
CA PHE A 145 1.89 1.43 11.37
C PHE A 145 1.03 0.28 11.91
N LEU A 146 -0.30 0.35 11.78
CA LEU A 146 -1.19 -0.74 12.17
C LEU A 146 -0.97 -1.98 11.31
N THR A 147 -0.70 -1.81 10.01
CA THR A 147 -0.36 -2.93 9.12
C THR A 147 0.93 -3.61 9.58
N LEU A 148 1.98 -2.84 9.91
CA LEU A 148 3.23 -3.40 10.44
C LEU A 148 3.01 -4.17 11.75
N PHE A 149 2.16 -3.65 12.63
CA PHE A 149 1.79 -4.30 13.89
C PHE A 149 1.08 -5.64 13.66
N VAL A 150 0.04 -5.66 12.81
CA VAL A 150 -0.73 -6.87 12.49
C VAL A 150 0.11 -7.90 11.70
N MET A 151 0.99 -7.44 10.82
CA MET A 151 1.82 -8.29 9.94
C MET A 151 3.13 -8.76 10.58
N PHE A 152 3.45 -8.31 11.79
CA PHE A 152 4.66 -8.70 12.51
C PHE A 152 4.96 -10.22 12.49
N PRO A 153 4.01 -11.13 12.79
CA PRO A 153 4.27 -12.58 12.74
C PRO A 153 4.62 -13.07 11.33
N THR A 154 3.97 -12.54 10.29
CA THR A 154 4.25 -12.89 8.89
C THR A 154 5.64 -12.44 8.47
N PHE A 155 6.03 -11.21 8.82
CA PHE A 155 7.38 -10.70 8.55
C PHE A 155 8.46 -11.49 9.30
N SER A 156 8.19 -11.86 10.55
CA SER A 156 9.10 -12.72 11.33
C SER A 156 9.30 -14.09 10.68
N ALA A 157 8.21 -14.69 10.18
CA ALA A 157 8.27 -15.96 9.47
C ALA A 157 9.08 -15.86 8.17
N VAL A 158 8.84 -14.83 7.34
CA VAL A 158 9.63 -14.56 6.12
C VAL A 158 11.11 -14.38 6.44
N ASN A 159 11.42 -13.64 7.50
CA ASN A 159 12.81 -13.38 7.89
C ASN A 159 13.55 -14.67 8.26
N LYS A 160 12.89 -15.56 9.02
CA LYS A 160 13.47 -16.85 9.44
C LYS A 160 13.57 -17.87 8.31
N THR A 161 12.59 -17.94 7.41
CA THR A 161 12.53 -18.99 6.38
C THR A 161 13.22 -18.64 5.07
N ALA A 162 13.32 -17.35 4.74
CA ALA A 162 13.85 -16.89 3.46
C ALA A 162 15.05 -15.94 3.62
N ILE A 163 14.98 -14.92 4.48
CA ILE A 163 16.01 -13.88 4.54
C ILE A 163 17.30 -14.38 5.20
N GLN A 164 17.22 -14.97 6.40
CA GLN A 164 18.40 -15.46 7.12
C GLN A 164 19.17 -16.53 6.30
N PRO A 165 18.53 -17.59 5.77
CA PRO A 165 19.26 -18.60 5.01
C PRO A 165 19.84 -18.09 3.69
N TYR A 166 19.25 -17.02 3.12
CA TYR A 166 19.78 -16.37 1.92
C TYR A 166 21.03 -15.54 2.25
N GLN A 167 21.01 -14.78 3.34
CA GLN A 167 22.17 -14.03 3.83
C GLN A 167 23.32 -14.97 4.21
N ASP A 168 23.01 -16.11 4.81
CA ASP A 168 23.98 -17.16 5.14
C ASP A 168 24.44 -17.98 3.92
N LYS A 169 23.99 -17.63 2.71
CA LYS A 169 24.27 -18.31 1.43
C LYS A 169 23.92 -19.81 1.43
N GLN A 170 23.03 -20.24 2.31
CA GLN A 170 22.57 -21.63 2.38
C GLN A 170 21.57 -21.96 1.26
N ILE A 171 20.93 -20.93 0.67
CA ILE A 171 19.86 -21.08 -0.32
C ILE A 171 20.08 -20.14 -1.49
N THR A 172 19.68 -20.55 -2.69
CA THR A 172 19.71 -19.68 -3.87
C THR A 172 18.58 -18.64 -3.80
N GLN A 173 18.73 -17.53 -4.53
CA GLN A 173 17.72 -16.47 -4.61
C GLN A 173 16.34 -17.02 -5.02
N GLN A 174 16.30 -17.96 -5.97
CA GLN A 174 15.06 -18.59 -6.42
C GLN A 174 14.33 -19.32 -5.28
N VAL A 175 15.06 -20.09 -4.48
CA VAL A 175 14.49 -20.83 -3.34
C VAL A 175 14.07 -19.88 -2.22
N ALA A 176 14.81 -18.78 -2.01
CA ALA A 176 14.43 -17.76 -1.05
C ALA A 176 13.07 -17.13 -1.39
N ILE A 177 12.85 -16.82 -2.66
CA ILE A 177 11.57 -16.28 -3.16
C ILE A 177 10.44 -17.30 -2.98
N ASP A 178 10.68 -18.56 -3.34
CA ASP A 178 9.68 -19.62 -3.23
C ASP A 178 9.31 -19.95 -1.78
N ARG A 179 10.22 -19.72 -0.82
CA ARG A 179 9.95 -19.85 0.62
C ARG A 179 9.29 -18.61 1.21
N ALA A 180 9.65 -17.41 0.74
CA ALA A 180 9.08 -16.15 1.20
C ALA A 180 7.57 -16.04 0.89
N GLN A 181 7.12 -16.58 -0.25
CA GLN A 181 5.70 -16.54 -0.63
C GLN A 181 4.79 -17.39 0.27
N VAL A 182 5.31 -18.43 0.94
CA VAL A 182 4.51 -19.37 1.76
C VAL A 182 3.81 -18.66 2.93
N PRO A 183 4.50 -17.95 3.84
CA PRO A 183 3.85 -17.24 4.94
C PRO A 183 2.93 -16.11 4.45
N LEU A 184 3.23 -15.43 3.33
CA LEU A 184 2.32 -14.45 2.75
C LEU A 184 1.02 -15.11 2.26
N ARG A 185 1.11 -16.26 1.58
CA ARG A 185 -0.05 -17.04 1.15
C ARG A 185 -0.87 -17.51 2.34
N GLU A 186 -0.22 -18.00 3.39
CA GLU A 186 -0.90 -18.43 4.62
C GLU A 186 -1.66 -17.28 5.28
N PHE A 187 -1.08 -16.07 5.31
CA PHE A 187 -1.77 -14.88 5.78
C PHE A 187 -3.02 -14.58 4.94
N MET A 188 -2.90 -14.58 3.60
CA MET A 188 -4.04 -14.34 2.71
C MET A 188 -5.15 -15.39 2.90
N PHE A 189 -4.81 -16.67 2.98
CA PHE A 189 -5.81 -17.74 3.20
C PHE A 189 -6.54 -17.65 4.54
N LYS A 190 -5.95 -17.03 5.55
CA LYS A 190 -6.62 -16.79 6.84
C LYS A 190 -7.67 -15.68 6.77
N GLN A 191 -7.57 -14.79 5.77
CA GLN A 191 -8.44 -13.62 5.63
C GLN A 191 -9.45 -13.72 4.48
N VAL A 192 -9.20 -14.58 3.50
CA VAL A 192 -10.11 -14.79 2.36
C VAL A 192 -11.32 -15.61 2.82
N ASP A 193 -12.52 -15.15 2.47
CA ASP A 193 -13.76 -15.94 2.63
C ASP A 193 -13.77 -17.10 1.63
N ASP A 194 -14.19 -18.30 2.08
CA ASP A 194 -14.27 -19.47 1.20
C ASP A 194 -15.22 -19.23 -0.01
N GLU A 195 -16.25 -18.39 0.15
CA GLU A 195 -17.19 -17.98 -0.91
C GLU A 195 -16.50 -17.15 -2.00
N ASP A 196 -15.71 -16.15 -1.60
CA ASP A 196 -14.99 -15.26 -2.52
C ASP A 196 -13.88 -16.04 -3.24
N LEU A 197 -13.19 -16.93 -2.54
CA LEU A 197 -12.21 -17.83 -3.15
C LEU A 197 -12.87 -18.74 -4.20
N ALA A 198 -14.01 -19.34 -3.86
CA ALA A 198 -14.74 -20.22 -4.78
C ALA A 198 -15.23 -19.48 -6.02
N LEU A 199 -15.61 -18.21 -5.90
CA LEU A 199 -15.98 -17.37 -7.04
C LEU A 199 -14.81 -17.23 -8.03
N PHE A 200 -13.63 -16.84 -7.55
CA PHE A 200 -12.46 -16.64 -8.42
C PHE A 200 -11.91 -17.95 -9.00
N VAL A 201 -11.99 -19.06 -8.27
CA VAL A 201 -11.65 -20.39 -8.84
C VAL A 201 -12.57 -20.75 -10.00
N ARG A 202 -13.89 -20.48 -9.88
CA ARG A 202 -14.85 -20.71 -10.97
C ARG A 202 -14.60 -19.78 -12.16
N LEU A 203 -14.26 -18.52 -11.91
CA LEU A 203 -13.97 -17.55 -12.97
C LEU A 203 -12.67 -17.87 -13.72
N ALA A 204 -11.70 -18.48 -13.05
CA ALA A 204 -10.44 -18.90 -13.66
C ALA A 204 -10.56 -20.18 -14.52
N ASP A 205 -11.74 -20.83 -14.53
CA ASP A 205 -11.97 -22.15 -15.16
C ASP A 205 -10.95 -23.23 -14.71
N GLU A 206 -10.44 -23.08 -13.49
CA GLU A 206 -9.48 -24.01 -12.90
C GLU A 206 -10.22 -25.21 -12.28
N LYS A 207 -9.59 -26.39 -12.34
CA LYS A 207 -10.12 -27.57 -11.64
C LYS A 207 -10.25 -27.25 -10.16
N ARG A 208 -11.37 -27.63 -9.54
CA ARG A 208 -11.59 -27.46 -8.10
C ARG A 208 -10.37 -28.00 -7.33
N PRO A 209 -9.59 -27.13 -6.67
CA PRO A 209 -8.42 -27.57 -5.94
C PRO A 209 -8.87 -28.36 -4.71
N GLU A 210 -8.20 -29.48 -4.44
CA GLU A 210 -8.51 -30.32 -3.27
C GLU A 210 -7.94 -29.71 -1.99
N THR A 211 -6.82 -28.99 -2.09
CA THR A 211 -6.15 -28.33 -0.96
C THR A 211 -5.99 -26.83 -1.22
N ARG A 212 -6.07 -26.01 -0.15
CA ARG A 212 -5.79 -24.56 -0.22
C ARG A 212 -4.43 -24.24 -0.85
N ALA A 213 -3.44 -25.13 -0.70
CA ALA A 213 -2.12 -24.99 -1.30
C ALA A 213 -2.12 -25.01 -2.83
N ASP A 214 -3.09 -25.68 -3.46
CA ASP A 214 -3.14 -25.87 -4.92
C ASP A 214 -3.70 -24.65 -5.66
N VAL A 215 -4.27 -23.68 -4.93
CA VAL A 215 -4.81 -22.45 -5.53
C VAL A 215 -3.67 -21.60 -6.08
N PRO A 216 -3.68 -21.25 -7.38
CA PRO A 216 -2.65 -20.37 -7.95
C PRO A 216 -2.65 -18.99 -7.30
N THR A 217 -1.47 -18.40 -7.10
CA THR A 217 -1.32 -17.06 -6.48
C THR A 217 -2.06 -15.97 -7.27
N TYR A 218 -2.18 -16.11 -8.59
CA TYR A 218 -2.89 -15.15 -9.44
C TYR A 218 -4.42 -15.16 -9.23
N VAL A 219 -4.97 -16.23 -8.66
CA VAL A 219 -6.39 -16.34 -8.24
C VAL A 219 -6.56 -15.87 -6.80
N LEU A 220 -5.61 -16.21 -5.93
CA LEU A 220 -5.65 -15.87 -4.51
C LEU A 220 -5.60 -14.36 -4.24
N ILE A 221 -4.71 -13.62 -4.92
CA ILE A 221 -4.55 -12.18 -4.71
C ILE A 221 -5.85 -11.39 -4.97
N PRO A 222 -6.52 -11.53 -6.12
CA PRO A 222 -7.77 -10.81 -6.36
C PRO A 222 -8.90 -11.28 -5.44
N ALA A 223 -8.98 -12.57 -5.10
CA ALA A 223 -9.96 -13.08 -4.13
C ALA A 223 -9.77 -12.43 -2.75
N PHE A 224 -8.52 -12.38 -2.26
CA PHE A 224 -8.15 -11.71 -1.01
C PHE A 224 -8.55 -10.24 -1.03
N LEU A 225 -8.24 -9.52 -2.11
CA LEU A 225 -8.58 -8.10 -2.20
C LEU A 225 -10.10 -7.87 -2.09
N ILE A 226 -10.91 -8.69 -2.73
CA ILE A 226 -12.37 -8.59 -2.64
C ILE A 226 -12.87 -8.91 -1.22
N SER A 227 -12.38 -9.97 -0.58
CA SER A 227 -12.75 -10.30 0.81
C SER A 227 -12.37 -9.20 1.79
N GLU A 228 -11.18 -8.61 1.65
CA GLU A 228 -10.73 -7.47 2.45
C GLU A 228 -11.64 -6.25 2.26
N LEU A 229 -12.01 -5.94 1.01
CA LEU A 229 -12.94 -4.86 0.70
C LEU A 229 -14.31 -5.11 1.34
N LYS A 230 -14.90 -6.29 1.13
CA LYS A 230 -16.20 -6.66 1.70
C LYS A 230 -16.20 -6.49 3.23
N THR A 231 -15.18 -7.01 3.89
CA THR A 231 -15.01 -6.91 5.35
C THR A 231 -14.85 -5.45 5.80
N ALA A 232 -14.02 -4.67 5.09
CA ALA A 232 -13.80 -3.25 5.41
C ALA A 232 -15.09 -2.43 5.29
N PHE A 233 -15.90 -2.69 4.26
CA PHE A 233 -17.18 -2.03 4.06
C PHE A 233 -18.21 -2.45 5.12
N GLN A 234 -18.24 -3.72 5.53
CA GLN A 234 -19.11 -4.18 6.62
C GLN A 234 -18.78 -3.47 7.95
N ILE A 235 -17.49 -3.43 8.32
CA ILE A 235 -17.03 -2.72 9.52
C ILE A 235 -17.32 -1.22 9.41
N GLY A 236 -16.99 -0.63 8.25
CA GLY A 236 -17.22 0.78 7.97
C GLY A 236 -18.70 1.17 8.08
N PHE A 237 -19.60 0.31 7.56
CA PHE A 237 -21.04 0.49 7.69
C PHE A 237 -21.50 0.44 9.15
N LEU A 238 -21.06 -0.56 9.92
CA LEU A 238 -21.41 -0.69 11.34
C LEU A 238 -20.98 0.54 12.16
N ILE A 239 -19.81 1.10 11.86
CA ILE A 239 -19.34 2.35 12.46
C ILE A 239 -20.24 3.53 12.06
N PHE A 240 -20.77 3.55 10.84
CA PHE A 240 -21.57 4.66 10.31
C PHE A 240 -22.98 4.74 10.92
N VAL A 241 -23.59 3.59 11.27
CA VAL A 241 -24.97 3.48 11.79
C VAL A 241 -25.28 4.44 12.95
N PRO A 242 -24.52 4.48 14.06
CA PRO A 242 -24.84 5.37 15.19
C PRO A 242 -24.82 6.86 14.80
N PHE A 243 -23.89 7.28 13.92
CA PHE A 243 -23.81 8.67 13.47
C PHE A 243 -24.96 9.05 12.52
N LEU A 244 -25.41 8.11 11.69
CA LEU A 244 -26.59 8.28 10.84
C LEU A 244 -27.84 8.51 11.69
N ILE A 245 -28.02 7.74 12.78
CA ILE A 245 -29.14 7.92 13.71
C ILE A 245 -29.14 9.34 14.30
N ILE A 246 -27.98 9.86 14.70
CA ILE A 246 -27.85 11.24 15.22
C ILE A 246 -28.28 12.26 14.16
N ASP A 247 -27.82 12.11 12.91
CA ASP A 247 -28.23 13.01 11.81
C ASP A 247 -29.74 13.00 11.60
N MET A 248 -30.34 11.81 11.57
CA MET A 248 -31.77 11.65 11.36
C MET A 248 -32.59 12.29 12.49
N VAL A 249 -32.18 12.13 13.75
CA VAL A 249 -32.85 12.71 14.92
C VAL A 249 -32.68 14.23 14.97
N VAL A 250 -31.49 14.75 14.69
CA VAL A 250 -31.24 16.20 14.65
C VAL A 250 -32.02 16.84 13.51
N ALA A 251 -32.06 16.22 12.33
CA ALA A 251 -32.82 16.71 11.19
C ALA A 251 -34.34 16.76 11.47
N SER A 252 -34.92 15.71 12.05
CA SER A 252 -36.35 15.71 12.40
C SER A 252 -36.69 16.77 13.44
N THR A 253 -35.78 17.02 14.40
CA THR A 253 -35.96 18.04 15.43
C THR A 253 -35.85 19.46 14.85
N LEU A 254 -34.86 19.72 13.99
CA LEU A 254 -34.69 21.00 13.27
C LEU A 254 -35.88 21.32 12.38
N MET A 255 -36.35 20.33 11.62
CA MET A 255 -37.52 20.47 10.75
C MET A 255 -38.77 20.80 11.58
N SER A 256 -38.91 20.22 12.77
CA SER A 256 -40.00 20.51 13.70
C SER A 256 -39.95 21.94 14.28
N MET A 257 -38.76 22.56 14.36
CA MET A 257 -38.59 23.97 14.74
C MET A 257 -38.84 24.95 13.58
N GLY A 258 -39.10 24.45 12.37
CA GLY A 258 -39.34 25.29 11.18
C GLY A 258 -38.08 25.81 10.50
N MET A 259 -36.88 25.36 10.88
CA MET A 259 -35.61 25.78 10.27
C MET A 259 -35.26 24.89 9.07
N ILE A 260 -35.83 25.20 7.91
CA ILE A 260 -35.64 24.41 6.66
C ILE A 260 -34.30 24.74 5.97
N MET A 261 -33.73 25.93 6.21
CA MET A 261 -32.60 26.43 5.42
C MET A 261 -31.21 26.07 5.98
N LEU A 262 -31.13 25.61 7.23
CA LEU A 262 -29.86 25.19 7.84
C LEU A 262 -29.60 23.72 7.55
N PRO A 263 -28.44 23.34 6.95
CA PRO A 263 -28.09 21.95 6.76
C PRO A 263 -28.03 21.22 8.13
N PRO A 264 -28.84 20.18 8.37
CA PRO A 264 -28.88 19.50 9.67
C PRO A 264 -27.53 18.95 10.13
N VAL A 265 -26.65 18.63 9.17
CA VAL A 265 -25.29 18.11 9.39
C VAL A 265 -24.42 19.09 10.20
N MET A 266 -24.60 20.41 10.02
CA MET A 266 -23.82 21.42 10.74
C MET A 266 -24.14 21.41 12.24
N ILE A 267 -25.39 21.11 12.60
CA ILE A 267 -25.84 21.06 13.98
C ILE A 267 -25.54 19.69 14.61
N SER A 268 -25.58 18.60 13.84
CA SER A 268 -25.26 17.27 14.35
C SER A 268 -23.77 17.04 14.58
N LEU A 269 -22.89 17.71 13.82
CA LEU A 269 -21.43 17.58 13.91
C LEU A 269 -20.87 17.70 15.35
N PRO A 270 -21.16 18.75 16.14
CA PRO A 270 -20.64 18.84 17.51
C PRO A 270 -21.11 17.68 18.40
N PHE A 271 -22.35 17.21 18.25
CA PHE A 271 -22.85 16.04 18.99
C PHE A 271 -22.15 14.75 18.59
N LYS A 272 -21.88 14.56 17.29
CA LYS A 272 -21.13 13.41 16.80
C LYS A 272 -19.71 13.36 17.33
N ILE A 273 -19.00 14.50 17.28
CA ILE A 273 -17.64 14.60 17.82
C ILE A 273 -17.64 14.31 19.33
N LEU A 274 -18.58 14.91 20.08
CA LEU A 274 -18.69 14.67 21.51
C LEU A 274 -18.91 13.19 21.82
N LEU A 275 -19.87 12.54 21.16
CA LEU A 275 -20.13 11.11 21.35
C LEU A 275 -18.91 10.27 21.00
N PHE A 276 -18.25 10.55 19.86
CA PHE A 276 -17.07 9.81 19.42
C PHE A 276 -15.91 9.92 20.42
N VAL A 277 -15.68 11.09 21.01
CA VAL A 277 -14.65 11.27 22.04
C VAL A 277 -15.05 10.60 23.36
N LEU A 278 -16.33 10.69 23.75
CA LEU A 278 -16.82 10.10 25.01
C LEU A 278 -16.72 8.56 25.04
N VAL A 279 -16.89 7.91 23.90
CA VAL A 279 -16.80 6.45 23.79
C VAL A 279 -15.39 5.96 23.45
N ASP A 280 -14.39 6.85 23.37
CA ASP A 280 -13.06 6.54 22.83
C ASP A 280 -13.12 5.84 21.46
N GLY A 281 -13.80 6.48 20.51
CA GLY A 281 -14.08 5.89 19.20
C GLY A 281 -12.84 5.54 18.37
N TRP A 282 -11.71 6.22 18.59
CA TRP A 282 -10.42 5.83 17.99
C TRP A 282 -9.94 4.49 18.54
N GLY A 283 -9.93 4.34 19.87
CA GLY A 283 -9.57 3.09 20.54
C GLY A 283 -10.45 1.93 20.11
N LEU A 284 -11.77 2.12 20.12
CA LEU A 284 -12.74 1.10 19.71
C LEU A 284 -12.58 0.68 18.26
N THR A 285 -12.33 1.62 17.35
CA THR A 285 -12.12 1.30 15.92
C THR A 285 -10.84 0.48 15.74
N ILE A 286 -9.73 0.91 16.35
CA ILE A 286 -8.44 0.21 16.23
C ILE A 286 -8.54 -1.18 16.84
N GLN A 287 -9.18 -1.32 18.00
CA GLN A 287 -9.42 -2.61 18.64
C GLN A 287 -10.25 -3.53 17.73
N SER A 288 -11.36 -3.03 17.17
CA SER A 288 -12.20 -3.80 16.24
C SER A 288 -11.42 -4.25 15.00
N LEU A 289 -10.53 -3.40 14.47
CA LEU A 289 -9.67 -3.74 13.34
C LEU A 289 -8.68 -4.84 13.68
N VAL A 290 -7.95 -4.71 14.79
CA VAL A 290 -6.94 -5.71 15.19
C VAL A 290 -7.59 -7.06 15.49
N VAL A 291 -8.73 -7.07 16.18
CA VAL A 291 -9.50 -8.30 16.44
C VAL A 291 -9.98 -8.94 15.13
N SER A 292 -10.44 -8.13 14.16
CA SER A 292 -10.87 -8.62 12.84
C SER A 292 -9.78 -9.37 12.08
N PHE A 293 -8.49 -9.06 12.31
CA PHE A 293 -7.38 -9.82 11.73
C PHE A 293 -6.98 -11.05 12.55
N GLY A 294 -7.17 -11.02 13.87
CA GLY A 294 -6.65 -12.00 14.83
C GLY A 294 -7.41 -13.32 14.93
N GLY A 295 -8.60 -13.41 14.34
CA GLY A 295 -9.43 -14.62 14.38
C GLY A 295 -10.87 -14.24 14.68
N GLY A 296 -11.73 -14.39 13.67
CA GLY A 296 -13.16 -14.23 13.81
C GLY A 296 -13.72 -15.19 14.86
N GLY A 297 -14.46 -14.62 15.81
CA GLY A 297 -15.66 -15.24 16.34
C GLY A 297 -16.85 -14.64 15.63
#